data_AF-W1I878-F1
#
_entry.id   AF-W1I878-F1
#
_cell.length_a   1.000
_cell.length_b   1.000
_cell.length_c   1.000
_cell.angle_alpha   90.00
_cell.angle_beta   90.00
_cell.angle_gamma   90.00
#
_symmetry.space_group_name_H-M   'P 1'
#
loop_
_entity.id
_entity.type
_entity.pdbx_description
1 polymer ?
#
loop_
_entity_poly.entity_id
_entity_poly.type
_entity_poly.pdbx_seq_one_letter_code
_entity_poly.pdbx_strand_id
1 'polypeptide(L)'
;MKFYTLFGDKPERQDVLFTEESVTDDSFVDECDIHHIIGSFGQTGMVASPGAKDPELLQYGDATLFPDYQTAKNLTIQVEEEFLSLPSSVRAEFGNNPEELLRALGSQDDKIIAKLEKLGLKEPSKPTQEPTVPPSTNNASAQES
;
A
#
# COMPACT_ATOMS: atom_id res chain seq x y z
N MET A 1 41.04 -35.43 36.62
CA MET A 1 40.39 -34.28 35.96
C MET A 1 40.27 -33.16 36.99
N LYS A 2 40.78 -31.96 36.73
CA LYS A 2 40.77 -30.83 37.69
C LYS A 2 39.57 -29.94 37.37
N PHE A 3 38.70 -29.69 38.36
CA PHE A 3 37.48 -28.89 38.19
C PHE A 3 37.69 -27.49 38.77
N TYR A 4 37.39 -26.46 37.99
CA TYR A 4 37.49 -25.06 38.41
C TYR A 4 36.16 -24.59 38.98
N THR A 5 36.16 -24.14 40.24
CA THR A 5 34.97 -23.63 40.94
C THR A 5 35.16 -22.15 41.26
N LEU A 6 34.07 -21.44 41.58
CA LEU A 6 34.11 -20.02 41.97
C LEU A 6 35.03 -19.73 43.17
N PHE A 7 35.28 -20.74 44.00
CA PHE A 7 36.10 -20.66 45.23
C PHE A 7 37.49 -21.31 45.09
N GLY A 8 37.86 -21.77 43.89
CA GLY A 8 39.15 -22.43 43.63
C GLY A 8 40.13 -21.59 42.83
N ASP A 9 41.35 -22.12 42.62
CA ASP A 9 42.37 -21.50 41.76
C ASP A 9 41.82 -21.32 40.35
N LYS A 10 41.64 -20.06 39.94
CA LYS A 10 41.22 -19.73 38.57
C LYS A 10 42.42 -19.91 37.63
N PRO A 11 42.24 -20.50 36.45
CA PRO A 11 43.30 -20.50 35.46
C PRO A 11 43.64 -19.07 35.07
N GLU A 12 44.91 -18.81 34.78
CA GLU A 12 45.31 -17.55 34.16
C GLU A 12 44.57 -17.40 32.84
N ARG A 13 43.94 -16.24 32.64
CA ARG A 13 43.30 -15.92 31.36
C ARG A 13 44.43 -15.69 30.36
N GLN A 14 44.48 -16.51 29.31
CA GLN A 14 45.39 -16.28 28.21
C GLN A 14 44.76 -15.23 27.30
N ASP A 15 45.49 -14.14 27.03
CA ASP A 15 45.07 -13.14 26.08
C ASP A 15 45.12 -13.75 24.67
N VAL A 16 43.97 -13.77 24.00
CA VAL A 16 43.91 -14.22 22.61
C VAL A 16 44.26 -13.04 21.72
N LEU A 17 45.44 -13.08 21.13
CA LEU A 17 45.88 -12.10 20.14
C LEU A 17 45.51 -12.60 18.74
N PHE A 18 44.62 -11.88 18.08
CA PHE A 18 44.29 -12.11 16.68
C PHE A 18 45.37 -11.41 15.82
N THR A 19 46.10 -12.19 15.02
CA THR A 19 47.22 -11.70 14.18
C THR A 19 46.83 -11.50 12.71
N GLU A 20 45.60 -11.85 12.36
CA GLU A 20 45.05 -11.69 11.02
C GLU A 20 44.45 -10.29 10.85
N GLU A 21 44.39 -9.82 9.60
CA GLU A 21 43.80 -8.51 9.27
C GLU A 21 42.29 -8.52 9.53
N SER A 22 41.77 -7.46 10.17
CA SER A 22 40.34 -7.36 10.46
C SER A 22 39.54 -7.18 9.17
N VAL A 23 38.48 -7.98 9.01
CA VAL A 23 37.54 -7.87 7.88
C VAL A 23 36.33 -6.99 8.25
N THR A 24 36.37 -6.34 9.41
CA THR A 24 35.31 -5.43 9.85
C THR A 24 35.31 -4.15 9.02
N ASP A 25 34.13 -3.61 8.76
CA ASP A 25 34.00 -2.29 8.16
C ASP A 25 34.23 -1.22 9.24
N ASP A 26 35.34 -0.49 9.13
CA ASP A 26 35.75 0.51 10.11
C ASP A 26 34.86 1.77 10.09
N SER A 27 33.97 1.93 9.10
CA SER A 27 33.04 3.07 9.06
C SER A 27 32.05 3.11 10.22
N PHE A 28 31.81 1.98 10.90
CA PHE A 28 30.89 1.85 12.03
C PHE A 28 31.56 1.94 13.41
N VAL A 29 32.86 2.22 13.48
CA VAL A 29 33.61 2.28 14.75
C VAL A 29 33.00 3.31 15.71
N ASP A 30 32.66 4.49 15.21
CA ASP A 30 32.07 5.57 16.02
C ASP A 30 30.67 5.19 16.55
N GLU A 31 29.89 4.41 15.81
CA GLU A 31 28.57 3.94 16.26
C GLU A 31 28.67 2.88 17.35
N CYS A 32 29.77 2.13 17.38
CA CYS A 32 30.02 1.04 18.32
C CYS A 32 30.83 1.48 19.57
N ASP A 33 31.43 2.68 19.58
CA ASP A 33 32.13 3.21 20.75
C ASP A 33 31.13 3.56 21.87
N ILE A 34 31.32 2.95 23.03
CA ILE A 34 30.51 3.17 24.23
C ILE A 34 30.45 4.65 24.65
N HIS A 35 31.53 5.41 24.45
CA HIS A 35 31.53 6.84 24.78
C HIS A 35 30.59 7.62 23.88
N HIS A 36 30.54 7.26 22.60
CA HIS A 36 29.66 7.88 21.62
C HIS A 36 28.20 7.51 21.88
N ILE A 37 27.93 6.23 22.18
CA ILE A 37 26.59 5.74 22.53
C ILE A 37 26.05 6.47 23.78
N ILE A 38 26.85 6.60 24.84
CA ILE A 38 26.45 7.29 26.07
C ILE A 38 26.25 8.80 25.81
N GLY A 39 27.14 9.43 25.03
CA GLY A 39 27.03 10.83 24.66
C GLY A 39 25.75 11.12 23.86
N SER A 40 25.45 10.27 22.88
CA SER A 40 24.22 10.33 22.09
C SER A 40 22.96 10.10 22.94
N PHE A 41 22.97 9.10 23.83
CA PHE A 41 21.85 8.84 24.74
C PHE A 41 21.58 10.00 25.70
N GLY A 42 22.63 10.64 26.23
CA GLY A 42 22.48 11.81 27.10
C GLY A 42 21.83 13.01 26.42
N GLN A 43 21.99 13.14 25.10
CA GLN A 43 21.40 14.22 24.31
C GLN A 43 20.01 13.88 23.75
N THR A 44 19.79 12.64 23.33
CA THR A 44 18.59 12.22 22.59
C THR A 44 17.59 11.42 23.42
N GLY A 45 18.01 10.85 24.56
CA GLY A 45 17.20 9.95 25.38
C GLY A 45 16.94 8.57 24.75
N MET A 46 17.50 8.29 23.57
CA MET A 46 17.35 7.02 22.85
C MET A 46 18.71 6.39 22.60
N VAL A 47 18.78 5.06 22.77
CA VAL A 47 19.95 4.32 22.31
C VAL A 47 19.83 4.25 20.80
N ALA A 48 20.79 4.85 20.09
CA ALA A 48 20.92 4.78 18.64
C ALA A 48 21.20 3.33 18.21
N SER A 49 20.17 2.49 18.25
CA SER A 49 20.21 1.15 17.68
C SER A 49 19.78 1.27 16.22
N PRO A 50 20.55 0.72 15.26
CA PRO A 50 20.13 0.65 13.86
C PRO A 50 18.87 -0.24 13.78
N GLY A 51 17.70 0.38 13.87
CA GLY A 51 16.40 -0.30 13.95
C GLY A 51 15.46 0.19 15.05
N ALA A 52 15.94 1.00 16.01
CA ALA A 52 15.09 1.68 16.98
C ALA A 52 14.39 2.87 16.29
N LYS A 53 13.41 2.57 15.45
CA LYS A 53 12.37 3.58 15.17
C LYS A 53 11.63 3.82 16.47
N ASP A 54 11.45 5.09 16.80
CA ASP A 54 10.67 5.54 17.93
C ASP A 54 9.34 4.75 17.96
N PRO A 55 9.00 4.02 19.04
CA PRO A 55 7.74 3.29 19.10
C PRO A 55 6.52 4.20 18.92
N GLU A 56 6.64 5.51 19.16
CA GLU A 56 5.60 6.50 18.83
C GLU A 56 5.49 6.80 17.32
N LEU A 57 6.58 6.63 16.56
CA LEU A 57 6.61 6.73 15.09
C LEU A 57 6.30 5.41 14.40
N LEU A 58 6.33 4.29 15.13
CA LEU A 58 5.79 3.02 14.67
C LEU A 58 4.26 3.11 14.71
N GLN A 59 3.69 3.72 13.67
CA GLN A 59 2.32 3.47 13.24
C GLN A 59 2.20 2.01 12.79
N TYR A 60 2.34 1.04 13.71
CA TYR A 60 1.46 -0.10 13.68
C TYR A 60 0.09 0.45 14.08
N GLY A 61 -0.48 1.26 13.18
CA GLY A 61 -1.76 1.92 13.37
C GLY A 61 -2.74 0.83 13.74
N ASP A 62 -3.51 1.10 14.80
CA ASP A 62 -4.61 0.28 15.24
C ASP A 62 -5.37 -0.29 14.03
N ALA A 63 -5.07 -1.54 13.69
CA ALA A 63 -5.60 -2.20 12.50
C ALA A 63 -7.09 -2.51 12.64
N THR A 64 -7.68 -2.23 13.80
CA THR A 64 -9.12 -2.34 14.03
C THR A 64 -9.92 -1.17 13.45
N LEU A 65 -9.25 -0.08 13.02
CA LEU A 65 -9.88 1.08 12.38
C LEU A 65 -10.15 0.89 10.88
N PHE A 66 -9.57 -0.12 10.24
CA PHE A 66 -9.83 -0.48 8.85
C PHE A 66 -10.54 -1.83 8.79
N PRO A 67 -11.64 -1.97 8.03
CA PRO A 67 -12.46 -3.17 8.04
C PRO A 67 -11.68 -4.44 7.68
N ASP A 68 -10.61 -4.32 6.86
CA ASP A 68 -9.49 -5.25 6.73
C ASP A 68 -8.45 -4.65 5.76
N TYR A 69 -7.28 -4.22 6.26
CA TYR A 69 -6.20 -3.67 5.42
C TYR A 69 -5.77 -4.64 4.30
N GLN A 70 -5.78 -5.94 4.59
CA GLN A 70 -5.42 -6.96 3.62
C GLN A 70 -6.41 -6.98 2.46
N THR A 71 -7.70 -6.87 2.74
CA THR A 71 -8.75 -6.78 1.72
C THR A 71 -8.57 -5.55 0.82
N ALA A 72 -8.32 -4.37 1.40
CA ALA A 72 -8.09 -3.15 0.61
C ALA A 72 -6.85 -3.26 -0.31
N LYS A 73 -5.77 -3.87 0.20
CA LYS A 73 -4.56 -4.10 -0.58
C LYS A 73 -4.79 -5.10 -1.71
N ASN A 74 -5.49 -6.21 -1.42
CA ASN A 74 -5.82 -7.22 -2.43
C ASN A 74 -6.68 -6.63 -3.55
N LEU A 75 -7.65 -5.76 -3.22
CA LEU A 75 -8.47 -5.07 -4.20
C LEU A 75 -7.62 -4.17 -5.12
N THR A 76 -6.65 -3.45 -4.56
CA THR A 76 -5.77 -2.58 -5.35
C THR A 76 -4.94 -3.40 -6.35
N ILE A 77 -4.37 -4.52 -5.89
CA ILE A 77 -3.60 -5.43 -6.74
C ILE A 77 -4.46 -6.00 -7.87
N GLN A 78 -5.69 -6.44 -7.55
CA GLN A 78 -6.60 -6.99 -8.54
C GLN A 78 -6.95 -5.97 -9.62
N VAL A 79 -7.24 -4.71 -9.25
CA VAL A 79 -7.53 -3.64 -10.22
C VAL A 79 -6.33 -3.38 -11.14
N GLU A 80 -5.11 -3.37 -10.60
CA GLU A 80 -3.89 -3.20 -11.40
C GLU A 80 -3.70 -4.36 -12.38
N GLU A 81 -3.90 -5.61 -11.95
CA GLU A 81 -3.80 -6.80 -12.79
C GLU A 81 -4.85 -6.79 -13.92
N GLU A 82 -6.10 -6.46 -13.59
CA GLU A 82 -7.19 -6.32 -14.56
C GLU A 82 -6.85 -5.25 -15.61
N PHE A 83 -6.34 -4.09 -15.18
CA PHE A 83 -5.90 -3.04 -16.09
C PHE A 83 -4.77 -3.50 -17.00
N LEU A 84 -3.76 -4.20 -16.46
CA LEU A 84 -2.63 -4.71 -17.24
C LEU A 84 -3.02 -5.79 -18.24
N SER A 85 -4.10 -6.54 -17.97
CA SER A 85 -4.68 -7.51 -18.89
C SER A 85 -5.28 -6.86 -20.15
N LEU A 86 -5.60 -5.56 -20.09
CA LEU A 86 -6.16 -4.83 -21.23
C LEU A 86 -5.11 -4.63 -22.35
N PRO A 87 -5.58 -4.59 -23.62
CA PRO A 87 -4.72 -4.28 -24.76
C PRO A 87 -3.93 -2.98 -24.57
N SER A 88 -2.70 -2.96 -25.07
CA SER A 88 -1.80 -1.79 -24.96
C SER A 88 -2.40 -0.52 -25.57
N SER A 89 -3.19 -0.64 -26.63
CA SER A 89 -3.90 0.48 -27.26
C SER A 89 -4.90 1.13 -26.32
N VAL A 90 -5.61 0.33 -25.51
CA VAL A 90 -6.58 0.83 -24.53
C VAL A 90 -5.84 1.48 -23.36
N ARG A 91 -4.75 0.88 -22.86
CA ARG A 91 -3.96 1.46 -21.77
C ARG A 91 -3.32 2.80 -22.15
N ALA A 92 -2.88 2.96 -23.40
CA ALA A 92 -2.30 4.20 -23.89
C ALA A 92 -3.29 5.38 -23.84
N GLU A 93 -4.58 5.13 -24.05
CA GLU A 93 -5.65 6.15 -24.01
C GLU A 93 -5.91 6.74 -22.62
N PHE A 94 -5.46 6.05 -21.57
CA PHE A 94 -5.55 6.47 -20.16
C PHE A 94 -4.15 6.74 -19.57
N GLY A 95 -3.14 6.96 -20.40
CA GLY A 95 -1.78 7.29 -19.95
C GLY A 95 -1.10 6.17 -19.16
N ASN A 96 -1.50 4.91 -19.38
CA ASN A 96 -1.06 3.73 -18.62
C ASN A 96 -1.30 3.84 -17.10
N ASN A 97 -2.27 4.65 -16.67
CA ASN A 97 -2.64 4.80 -15.28
C ASN A 97 -4.02 4.15 -15.01
N PRO A 98 -4.12 3.13 -14.14
CA PRO A 98 -5.39 2.51 -13.79
C PRO A 98 -6.36 3.47 -13.09
N GLU A 99 -5.86 4.48 -12.37
CA GLU A 99 -6.70 5.47 -11.69
C GLU A 99 -7.50 6.33 -12.69
N GLU A 100 -6.89 6.69 -13.83
CA GLU A 100 -7.56 7.45 -14.88
C GLU A 100 -8.69 6.64 -15.54
N LEU A 101 -8.50 5.33 -15.68
CA LEU A 101 -9.57 4.44 -16.15
C LEU A 101 -10.72 4.36 -15.12
N LEU A 102 -10.42 4.19 -13.83
CA LEU A 102 -11.44 4.16 -12.78
C LEU A 102 -12.22 5.47 -12.71
N ARG A 103 -11.53 6.61 -12.82
CA ARG A 103 -12.17 7.93 -12.88
C ARG A 103 -13.07 8.07 -14.10
N ALA A 104 -12.63 7.56 -15.25
CA ALA A 104 -13.46 7.55 -16.45
C ALA A 104 -14.71 6.69 -16.29
N LEU A 105 -14.58 5.49 -15.70
CA LEU A 105 -15.69 4.57 -15.44
C LEU A 105 -16.72 5.16 -14.45
N GLY A 106 -16.27 5.91 -13.46
CA GLY A 106 -17.11 6.62 -12.48
C GLY A 106 -17.66 7.96 -12.95
N SER A 107 -17.25 8.46 -14.12
CA SER A 107 -17.71 9.76 -14.62
C SER A 107 -19.12 9.69 -15.21
N GLN A 108 -19.89 10.76 -15.00
CA GLN A 108 -21.20 10.99 -15.62
C GLN A 108 -21.11 11.84 -16.89
N ASP A 109 -19.91 12.22 -17.33
CA ASP A 109 -19.74 13.01 -18.55
C ASP A 109 -20.01 12.17 -19.81
N ASP A 110 -20.99 12.60 -20.61
CA ASP A 110 -21.38 11.93 -21.86
C ASP A 110 -20.22 11.73 -22.83
N LYS A 111 -19.26 12.66 -22.86
CA LYS A 111 -18.06 12.58 -23.71
C LYS A 111 -17.11 11.45 -23.27
N ILE A 112 -16.98 11.23 -21.97
CA ILE A 112 -16.13 10.19 -21.40
C ILE A 112 -16.81 8.83 -21.57
N ILE A 113 -18.13 8.79 -21.36
CA ILE A 113 -18.95 7.59 -21.60
C ILE A 113 -18.87 7.16 -23.07
N ALA A 114 -19.04 8.08 -24.02
CA ALA A 114 -18.90 7.78 -25.45
C ALA A 114 -17.48 7.28 -25.82
N LYS A 115 -16.44 7.79 -25.16
CA LYS A 115 -15.06 7.29 -25.33
C LYS A 115 -14.93 5.85 -24.82
N LEU A 116 -15.54 5.53 -23.67
CA LEU A 116 -15.55 4.18 -23.10
C LEU A 116 -16.32 3.18 -23.96
N GLU A 117 -17.46 3.58 -24.51
CA GLU A 117 -18.24 2.76 -25.45
C GLU A 117 -17.45 2.46 -26.73
N LYS A 118 -16.75 3.47 -27.29
CA LYS A 118 -15.88 3.30 -28.47
C LYS A 118 -14.72 2.32 -28.21
N LEU A 119 -14.20 2.31 -26.99
CA LEU A 119 -13.13 1.41 -26.55
C LEU A 119 -13.63 0.00 -26.19
N GLY A 120 -14.95 -0.23 -26.21
CA GLY A 120 -15.57 -1.51 -25.85
C GLY A 120 -15.53 -1.81 -24.34
N LEU A 121 -15.25 -0.80 -23.51
CA LEU A 121 -15.17 -0.92 -22.05
C LEU A 121 -16.54 -0.80 -21.37
N LYS A 122 -17.55 -0.31 -22.08
CA LYS A 122 -18.92 -0.15 -21.61
C LYS A 122 -19.88 -0.61 -22.72
N GLU A 123 -20.91 -1.38 -22.36
CA GLU A 123 -21.95 -1.73 -23.33
C GLU A 123 -22.65 -0.45 -23.80
N PRO A 124 -22.85 -0.27 -25.12
CA PRO A 124 -23.55 0.90 -25.63
C PRO A 124 -24.95 0.92 -25.02
N SER A 125 -25.31 2.04 -24.40
CA SER A 125 -26.69 2.24 -23.96
C SER A 125 -27.60 2.12 -25.18
N LYS A 126 -28.37 1.02 -25.25
CA LYS A 126 -29.46 0.91 -26.23
C LYS A 126 -30.37 2.10 -25.97
N PRO A 127 -30.71 2.92 -26.98
CA PRO A 127 -31.54 4.09 -26.74
C PRO A 127 -32.85 3.63 -26.10
N THR A 128 -33.09 4.13 -24.89
CA THR A 128 -34.38 4.07 -24.21
C THR A 128 -35.40 4.60 -25.21
N GLN A 129 -36.20 3.71 -25.79
CA GLN A 129 -37.46 4.12 -26.39
C GLN A 129 -38.23 4.80 -25.26
N GLU A 130 -38.49 6.09 -25.43
CA GLU A 130 -39.38 6.86 -24.56
C GLU A 130 -40.63 6.02 -24.27
N PRO A 131 -41.14 6.01 -23.03
CA PRO A 131 -42.44 5.40 -22.78
C PRO A 131 -43.46 6.14 -23.64
N THR A 132 -43.90 5.50 -24.71
CA THR A 132 -45.03 5.97 -25.51
C THR A 132 -46.21 6.09 -24.56
N VAL A 133 -46.50 7.33 -24.17
CA VAL A 133 -47.75 7.69 -23.52
C VAL A 133 -48.87 7.13 -24.42
N PRO A 134 -49.71 6.19 -23.96
CA PRO A 134 -50.84 5.76 -24.76
C PRO A 134 -51.72 7.00 -25.00
N PRO A 135 -52.17 7.23 -26.25
CA PRO A 135 -52.96 8.40 -26.57
C PRO A 135 -54.23 8.40 -25.70
N SER A 136 -54.40 9.51 -25.01
CA SER A 136 -55.62 9.87 -24.30
C SER A 136 -56.77 9.96 -25.31
N THR A 137 -57.53 8.88 -25.48
CA THR A 137 -58.84 8.95 -26.13
C THR A 137 -59.82 9.54 -25.13
N ASN A 138 -59.95 10.86 -25.20
CA ASN A 138 -61.19 11.52 -24.81
C ASN A 138 -62.34 10.89 -25.61
N ASN A 139 -63.31 10.31 -24.92
CA ASN A 139 -64.68 10.23 -25.40
C ASN A 139 -65.61 10.35 -24.19
N ALA A 140 -65.81 11.60 -23.77
CA ALA A 140 -67.04 12.00 -23.10
C ALA A 140 -68.00 12.49 -24.19
N SER A 141 -68.97 11.65 -24.55
CA SER A 141 -70.26 12.14 -25.04
C SER A 141 -71.32 11.45 -24.20
N ALA A 142 -71.80 12.18 -23.21
CA ALA A 142 -73.03 11.86 -22.51
C ALA A 142 -74.24 12.28 -23.37
N GLN A 143 -75.39 11.66 -23.04
CA GLN A 143 -76.77 12.06 -23.36
C GLN A 143 -77.24 11.74 -24.79
N GLU A 144 -78.46 11.28 -25.08
CA GLU A 144 -79.70 11.04 -24.33
C GLU A 144 -80.75 10.53 -25.34
N SER A 145 -81.60 9.55 -24.95
CA SER A 145 -83.00 9.35 -25.38
C SER A 145 -83.59 8.13 -24.69
#